data_AF-A0A1Q7CCX5-F1
#
_entry.id   AF-A0A1Q7CCX5-F1
#
_cell.length_a   1.000
_cell.length_b   1.000
_cell.length_c   1.000
_cell.angle_alpha   90.00
_cell.angle_beta   90.00
_cell.angle_gamma   90.00
#
_symmetry.space_group_name_H-M   'P 1'
#
loop_
_entity.id
_entity.type
_entity.pdbx_description
1 polymer ?
#
loop_
_entity_poly.entity_id
_entity_poly.type
_entity_poly.pdbx_seq_one_letter_code
_entity_poly.pdbx_strand_id
1 'polypeptide(L)'
;MALLAAIALAVPAFAKPFAKTINISQTAKLGKAELKAGEYRLEIEGNKATVQKGKQVVAQSEGRWEDRSTKSVYDSLLLGENGQVREVRFAGQTRVFVFSE
;
A
#
# COMPACT_ATOMS: atom_id res chain seq x y z
N MET A 1 5.14 -25.31 -43.63
CA MET A 1 4.12 -24.63 -42.82
C MET A 1 4.82 -24.05 -41.60
N ALA A 2 5.09 -22.75 -41.58
CA ALA A 2 5.72 -22.07 -40.44
C ALA A 2 4.67 -21.17 -39.78
N LEU A 3 4.20 -21.55 -38.59
CA LEU A 3 3.33 -20.71 -37.77
C LEU A 3 4.20 -20.05 -36.71
N LEU A 4 4.58 -18.80 -36.95
CA LEU A 4 5.18 -17.96 -35.91
C LEU A 4 4.06 -17.53 -34.96
N ALA A 5 4.02 -18.14 -33.78
CA ALA A 5 3.19 -17.67 -32.68
C ALA A 5 3.82 -16.41 -32.08
N ALA A 6 3.27 -15.24 -32.41
CA ALA A 6 3.60 -13.99 -31.73
C ALA A 6 2.94 -14.01 -30.34
N ILE A 7 3.73 -14.32 -29.31
CA ILE A 7 3.31 -14.11 -27.93
C ILE A 7 3.33 -12.60 -27.71
N ALA A 8 2.15 -11.98 -27.80
CA ALA A 8 1.97 -10.61 -27.33
C ALA A 8 2.25 -10.60 -25.83
N LEU A 9 3.45 -10.15 -25.45
CA LEU A 9 3.76 -9.81 -24.06
C LEU A 9 2.80 -8.68 -23.68
N ALA A 10 1.73 -9.03 -22.97
CA ALA A 10 0.85 -8.05 -22.35
C ALA A 10 1.70 -7.24 -21.37
N VAL A 11 2.14 -6.06 -21.79
CA VAL A 11 2.81 -5.12 -20.91
C VAL A 11 1.78 -4.79 -19.83
N PRO A 12 2.04 -5.07 -18.55
CA PRO A 12 1.10 -4.72 -17.50
C PRO A 12 0.89 -3.22 -17.58
N ALA A 13 -0.36 -2.80 -17.82
CA ALA A 13 -0.71 -1.39 -17.86
C ALA A 13 -0.22 -0.76 -16.55
N PHE A 14 0.69 0.20 -16.64
CA PHE A 14 1.17 0.98 -15.50
C PHE A 14 -0.05 1.70 -14.90
N ALA A 15 -0.74 1.06 -13.97
CA ALA A 15 -1.77 1.70 -13.18
C ALA A 15 -1.11 2.88 -12.47
N LYS A 16 -1.77 4.05 -12.51
CA LYS A 16 -1.27 5.24 -11.82
C LYS A 16 -0.97 4.87 -10.37
N PRO A 17 0.22 5.22 -9.83
CA PRO A 17 0.56 4.99 -8.44
C PRO A 17 -0.56 5.54 -7.55
N PHE A 18 -1.08 4.71 -6.65
CA PHE A 18 -2.06 5.16 -5.68
C PHE A 18 -1.32 5.91 -4.58
N ALA A 19 -1.55 7.22 -4.46
CA ALA A 19 -0.89 8.05 -3.47
C ALA A 19 -1.90 8.69 -2.51
N LYS A 20 -1.62 8.61 -1.21
CA LYS A 20 -2.46 9.22 -0.17
C LYS A 20 -1.61 9.66 1.02
N THR A 21 -1.97 10.79 1.61
CA THR A 21 -1.45 11.18 2.93
C THR A 21 -2.15 10.33 3.99
N ILE A 22 -1.37 9.73 4.87
CA ILE A 22 -1.85 8.94 6.01
C ILE A 22 -1.32 9.56 7.31
N ASN A 23 -2.14 9.48 8.36
CA ASN A 23 -1.75 9.91 9.69
C ASN A 23 -1.55 8.68 10.58
N ILE A 24 -0.36 8.58 11.16
CA ILE A 24 0.00 7.53 12.11
C ILE A 24 -0.14 8.12 13.51
N SER A 25 -1.10 7.65 14.30
CA SER A 25 -1.42 8.20 15.63
C SER A 25 -0.45 7.77 16.73
N GLN A 26 0.23 6.65 16.55
CA GLN A 26 1.18 6.06 17.50
C GLN A 26 2.32 5.39 16.74
N THR A 27 3.45 5.12 17.41
CA THR A 27 4.54 4.39 16.78
C THR A 27 4.06 3.07 16.17
N ALA A 28 4.38 2.86 14.89
CA ALA A 28 4.00 1.70 14.12
C ALA A 28 5.24 1.06 13.48
N LYS A 29 5.17 -0.24 13.20
CA LYS A 29 6.24 -0.98 12.53
C LYS A 29 5.80 -1.34 11.11
N LEU A 30 6.68 -1.08 10.15
CA LEU A 30 6.49 -1.51 8.77
C LEU A 30 7.82 -2.07 8.26
N GLY A 31 7.86 -3.39 8.15
CA GLY A 31 9.02 -4.20 7.85
C GLY A 31 10.04 -4.06 8.97
N LYS A 32 11.23 -3.60 8.59
CA LYS A 32 12.31 -3.29 9.54
C LYS A 32 12.26 -1.84 10.05
N ALA A 33 11.32 -1.03 9.55
CA ALA A 33 11.24 0.37 9.89
C ALA A 33 10.28 0.61 11.06
N GLU A 34 10.68 1.52 11.94
CA GLU A 34 9.83 2.05 13.01
C GLU A 34 9.37 3.46 12.62
N LEU A 35 8.07 3.59 12.37
CA LEU A 35 7.41 4.81 11.96
C LEU A 35 6.84 5.50 13.20
N LYS A 36 7.40 6.65 13.57
CA LYS A 36 6.88 7.47 14.68
C LYS A 36 5.51 8.06 14.33
N ALA A 37 4.74 8.45 15.34
CA ALA A 37 3.51 9.19 15.12
C ALA A 37 3.74 10.44 14.25
N GLY A 38 2.78 10.74 13.37
CA GLY A 38 2.82 11.89 12.46
C GLY A 38 2.24 11.61 11.09
N GLU A 39 2.41 12.59 10.20
CA GLU A 39 1.93 12.53 8.81
C GLU A 39 2.98 11.92 7.89
N TYR A 40 2.52 11.04 6.99
CA TYR A 40 3.33 10.39 5.98
C TYR A 40 2.60 10.35 4.65
N ARG A 41 3.35 10.25 3.56
CA ARG A 41 2.83 9.95 2.23
C ARG A 41 3.01 8.47 1.95
N LEU A 42 1.92 7.78 1.64
CA LEU A 42 1.89 6.40 1.21
C LEU A 42 1.68 6.35 -0.31
N GLU A 43 2.61 5.73 -1.01
CA GLU A 43 2.53 5.49 -2.45
C GLU A 43 2.51 3.98 -2.69
N ILE A 44 1.52 3.50 -3.44
CA ILE A 44 1.34 2.08 -3.76
C ILE A 44 1.40 1.90 -5.27
N GLU A 45 2.36 1.10 -5.72
CA GLU A 45 2.59 0.71 -7.11
C GLU A 45 2.47 -0.80 -7.23
N GLY A 46 1.32 -1.27 -7.73
CA GLY A 46 1.02 -2.71 -7.76
C GLY A 46 0.96 -3.31 -6.35
N ASN A 47 1.94 -4.17 -6.03
CA ASN A 47 2.11 -4.82 -4.74
C ASN A 47 3.10 -4.10 -3.81
N LYS A 48 3.78 -3.05 -4.28
CA LYS A 48 4.80 -2.34 -3.50
C LYS A 48 4.23 -1.09 -2.88
N ALA A 49 4.39 -0.94 -1.57
CA ALA A 49 4.10 0.26 -0.81
C ALA A 49 5.39 0.97 -0.41
N THR A 50 5.43 2.28 -0.65
CA THR A 50 6.51 3.18 -0.25
C THR A 50 5.96 4.24 0.69
N VAL A 51 6.57 4.38 1.86
CA VAL A 51 6.21 5.40 2.86
C VAL A 51 7.28 6.48 2.87
N GLN A 52 6.83 7.73 2.77
CA GLN A 52 7.69 8.91 2.74
C GLN A 52 7.33 9.87 3.87
N LYS A 53 8.35 10.50 4.45
CA LYS A 53 8.22 11.65 5.35
C LYS A 53 8.86 12.86 4.69
N GLY A 54 8.05 13.81 4.25
CA GLY A 54 8.52 14.87 3.37
C GLY A 54 9.05 14.28 2.05
N LYS A 55 10.34 14.49 1.74
CA LYS A 55 11.00 13.98 0.53
C LYS A 55 11.76 12.67 0.74
N GLN A 56 11.82 12.17 1.97
CA GLN A 56 12.61 10.99 2.31
C GLN A 56 11.74 9.74 2.34
N VAL A 57 12.17 8.69 1.63
CA VAL A 57 11.61 7.34 1.79
C VAL A 57 12.08 6.78 3.13
N VAL A 58 11.14 6.42 4.00
CA VAL A 58 11.41 5.93 5.36
C VAL A 58 11.07 4.46 5.55
N ALA A 59 10.20 3.90 4.70
CA ALA A 59 9.91 2.48 4.67
C ALA A 59 9.45 2.04 3.28
N GLN A 60 9.70 0.76 2.98
CA GLN A 60 9.12 0.07 1.84
C GLN A 60 8.68 -1.31 2.31
N SER A 61 7.49 -1.73 1.87
CA SER A 61 6.96 -3.05 2.18
C SER A 61 6.10 -3.54 1.03
N GLU A 62 5.89 -4.84 0.98
CA GLU A 62 5.00 -5.47 0.01
C GLU A 62 3.63 -5.73 0.61
N GLY A 63 2.63 -5.87 -0.25
CA GLY A 63 1.28 -6.18 0.15
C GLY A 63 0.39 -6.45 -1.06
N ARG A 64 -0.90 -6.51 -0.80
CA ARG A 64 -1.92 -6.76 -1.83
C ARG A 64 -3.16 -5.92 -1.58
N TRP A 65 -3.83 -5.60 -2.68
CA TRP A 65 -5.17 -5.02 -2.61
C TRP A 65 -6.18 -6.12 -2.28
N GLU A 66 -7.05 -5.84 -1.32
CA GLU A 66 -8.18 -6.70 -1.02
C GLU A 66 -9.48 -5.90 -1.07
N ASP A 67 -10.49 -6.46 -1.72
CA ASP A 67 -11.82 -5.89 -1.72
C ASP A 67 -12.52 -6.11 -0.37
N ARG A 68 -13.44 -5.21 -0.08
CA ARG A 68 -14.30 -5.19 1.09
C ARG A 68 -15.73 -4.96 0.61
N SER A 69 -16.69 -5.55 1.32
CA SER A 69 -18.12 -5.43 0.99
C SER A 69 -18.67 -4.01 1.22
N THR A 70 -17.99 -3.20 2.02
CA THR A 70 -18.41 -1.83 2.37
C THR A 70 -17.29 -0.82 2.15
N LYS A 71 -17.69 0.44 1.90
CA LYS A 71 -16.74 1.55 1.80
C LYS A 71 -16.18 1.88 3.17
N SER A 72 -14.88 2.15 3.23
CA SER A 72 -14.28 2.73 4.43
C SER A 72 -14.78 4.16 4.63
N VAL A 73 -15.19 4.50 5.85
CA VAL A 73 -15.70 5.84 6.18
C VAL A 73 -14.56 6.85 6.30
N TYR A 74 -13.42 6.41 6.85
CA TYR A 74 -12.24 7.23 7.12
C TYR A 74 -10.97 6.52 6.67
N ASP A 75 -9.92 7.31 6.40
CA ASP A 75 -8.57 6.80 6.25
C ASP A 75 -8.11 6.24 7.61
N SER A 76 -7.65 4.99 7.65
CA SER A 76 -7.19 4.36 8.90
C SER A 76 -6.13 3.31 8.66
N LEU A 77 -5.28 3.12 9.69
CA LEU A 77 -4.33 2.02 9.75
C LEU A 77 -4.82 1.00 10.78
N LEU A 78 -4.85 -0.27 10.37
CA LEU A 78 -5.02 -1.37 11.31
C LEU A 78 -3.65 -1.83 11.78
N LEU A 79 -3.41 -1.70 13.09
CA LEU A 79 -2.19 -2.18 13.73
C LEU A 79 -2.43 -3.56 14.34
N GLY A 80 -1.42 -4.42 14.27
CA GLY A 80 -1.40 -5.67 15.04
C GLY A 80 -0.91 -5.46 16.47
N GLU A 81 -0.88 -6.54 17.25
CA GLU A 81 -0.54 -6.55 18.68
C GLU A 81 0.81 -5.89 19.00
N ASN A 82 1.79 -5.97 18.08
CA ASN A 82 3.13 -5.43 18.28
C ASN A 82 3.34 -4.08 17.58
N GLY A 83 2.25 -3.42 17.17
CA GLY A 83 2.26 -2.17 16.43
C GLY A 83 2.61 -2.33 14.95
N GLN A 84 2.67 -3.54 14.42
CA GLN A 84 2.90 -3.76 12.98
C GLN A 84 1.71 -3.27 12.17
N VAL A 85 1.96 -2.55 11.07
CA VAL A 85 0.91 -2.10 10.17
C VAL A 85 0.45 -3.29 9.35
N ARG A 86 -0.81 -3.72 9.56
CA ARG A 86 -1.39 -4.85 8.82
C ARG A 86 -2.14 -4.41 7.58
N GLU A 87 -2.86 -3.31 7.69
CA GLU A 87 -3.76 -2.85 6.63
C GLU A 87 -3.88 -1.33 6.64
N VAL A 88 -4.03 -0.74 5.45
CA VAL A 88 -4.47 0.64 5.27
C VAL A 88 -5.83 0.66 4.58
N ARG A 89 -6.77 1.36 5.21
CA ARG A 89 -8.11 1.63 4.70
C ARG A 89 -8.16 3.05 4.17
N PHE A 90 -8.85 3.23 3.04
CA PHE A 90 -8.94 4.52 2.36
C PHE A 90 -10.40 4.98 2.29
N ALA A 91 -10.68 6.18 2.79
CA ALA A 91 -12.01 6.78 2.82
C ALA A 91 -12.67 6.75 1.42
N GLY A 92 -13.92 6.30 1.38
CA GLY A 92 -14.72 6.17 0.15
C GLY A 92 -14.35 4.98 -0.74
N GLN A 93 -13.30 4.22 -0.42
CA GLN A 93 -12.88 3.04 -1.17
C GLN A 93 -13.48 1.76 -0.58
N THR A 94 -13.83 0.82 -1.45
CA THR A 94 -14.22 -0.56 -1.12
C THR A 94 -13.03 -1.52 -1.17
N ARG A 95 -11.81 -1.00 -1.31
CA ARG A 95 -10.58 -1.79 -1.33
C ARG A 95 -9.60 -1.23 -0.31
N VAL A 96 -8.81 -2.12 0.25
CA VAL A 96 -7.80 -1.83 1.27
C VAL A 96 -6.47 -2.42 0.82
N PHE A 97 -5.37 -1.91 1.36
CA PHE A 97 -4.05 -2.48 1.12
C PHE A 97 -3.59 -3.25 2.35
N VAL A 98 -3.40 -4.56 2.22
CA VAL A 98 -2.94 -5.45 3.29
C VAL A 98 -1.46 -5.75 3.09
N PHE A 99 -0.63 -5.48 4.09
CA PHE A 99 0.81 -5.74 4.04
C PHE A 99 1.13 -7.22 4.29
N SER A 100 2.19 -7.72 3.66
CA SER A 100 2.62 -9.13 3.68
C SER A 100 3.53 -9.49 4.87
N GLU A 101 3.38 -8.77 5.99
CA GLU A 101 4.31 -8.82 7.13
C GLU A 101 4.12 -10.02 8.07
#